data_AF-A0A0D6MP74-F1
#
_entry.id   AF-A0A0D6MP74-F1
#
_cell.length_a   1.000
_cell.length_b   1.000
_cell.length_c   1.000
_cell.angle_alpha   90.00
_cell.angle_beta   90.00
_cell.angle_gamma   90.00
#
_symmetry.space_group_name_H-M   'P 1'
#
loop_
_entity.id
_entity.type
_entity.pdbx_description
1 polymer ?
#
loop_
_entity_poly.entity_id
_entity_poly.type
_entity_poly.pdbx_seq_one_letter_code
_entity_poly.pdbx_strand_id
1 'polypeptide(L)'
;MKTILMPDYEAFSNAAKGAMIGEFSERVEITCSECEGDGLGPASPHCEGESTCEQCGGSGTVWQRVPVSWTTIKAIYKRATDLFAPQEENRDATP
;
A
#
# COMPACT_ATOMS: atom_id res chain seq x y z
N MET A 1 -45.82 7.39 2.99
CA MET A 1 -44.81 6.32 3.17
C MET A 1 -43.54 6.78 2.50
N LYS A 2 -42.41 6.86 3.21
CA LYS A 2 -41.12 7.31 2.66
C LYS A 2 -40.27 6.08 2.37
N THR A 3 -40.09 5.75 1.11
CA THR A 3 -39.24 4.64 0.68
C THR A 3 -37.79 5.06 0.83
N ILE A 4 -37.03 4.37 1.68
CA ILE A 4 -35.58 4.53 1.77
C ILE A 4 -34.97 3.63 0.71
N LEU A 5 -34.37 4.22 -0.32
CA LEU A 5 -33.52 3.51 -1.27
C LEU A 5 -32.16 3.29 -0.61
N MET A 6 -31.84 2.04 -0.29
CA MET A 6 -30.47 1.66 0.05
C MET A 6 -29.72 1.35 -1.25
N PRO A 7 -28.48 1.84 -1.42
CA PRO A 7 -27.64 1.46 -2.53
C PRO A 7 -27.37 -0.05 -2.48
N ASP A 8 -27.25 -0.65 -3.67
CA ASP A 8 -26.81 -2.03 -3.76
C ASP A 8 -25.37 -2.21 -3.25
N TYR A 9 -24.99 -3.46 -3.01
CA TYR A 9 -23.68 -3.81 -2.48
C TYR A 9 -22.53 -3.34 -3.39
N GLU A 10 -22.73 -3.32 -4.71
CA GLU A 10 -21.70 -2.88 -5.66
C GLU A 10 -21.44 -1.37 -5.55
N ALA A 11 -22.51 -0.58 -5.42
CA ALA A 11 -22.41 0.86 -5.18
C ALA A 11 -21.74 1.16 -3.83
N PHE A 12 -22.04 0.40 -2.78
CA PHE A 12 -21.36 0.52 -1.49
C PHE A 12 -19.86 0.17 -1.60
N SER A 13 -19.53 -0.94 -2.28
CA SER A 13 -18.14 -1.36 -2.52
C SER A 13 -17.36 -0.32 -3.31
N ASN A 14 -17.96 0.28 -4.34
CA ASN A 14 -17.32 1.31 -5.15
C ASN A 14 -17.14 2.63 -4.37
N ALA A 15 -18.11 3.01 -3.54
CA ALA A 15 -17.99 4.16 -2.64
C ALA A 15 -16.86 3.94 -1.62
N ALA A 16 -16.78 2.76 -1.00
CA ALA A 16 -15.70 2.40 -0.08
C ALA A 16 -14.33 2.41 -0.77
N LYS A 17 -14.25 1.92 -2.01
CA LYS A 17 -13.04 1.99 -2.82
C LYS A 17 -12.61 3.43 -3.08
N GLY A 18 -13.56 4.29 -3.48
CA GLY A 18 -13.28 5.72 -3.72
C GLY A 18 -12.81 6.47 -2.48
N ALA A 19 -13.32 6.11 -1.30
CA ALA A 19 -12.91 6.71 -0.04
C ALA A 19 -11.54 6.24 0.47
N MET A 20 -11.08 5.05 0.07
CA MET A 20 -9.85 4.45 0.62
C MET A 20 -8.65 4.49 -0.34
N ILE A 21 -8.87 4.54 -1.65
CA ILE A 21 -7.75 4.66 -2.60
C ILE A 21 -7.11 6.04 -2.47
N GLY A 22 -5.79 6.08 -2.29
CA GLY A 22 -5.01 7.31 -2.15
C GLY A 22 -4.76 7.74 -0.70
N GLU A 23 -5.61 7.31 0.24
CA GLU A 23 -5.41 7.57 1.68
C GLU A 23 -4.27 6.71 2.25
N PHE A 24 -4.14 5.47 1.77
CA PHE A 24 -3.08 4.56 2.19
C PHE A 24 -1.91 4.60 1.22
N SER A 25 -0.72 4.92 1.75
CA SER A 25 0.54 4.80 1.05
C SER A 25 1.54 4.00 1.88
N GLU A 26 2.34 3.17 1.22
CA GLU A 26 3.47 2.47 1.81
C GLU A 26 4.78 3.10 1.31
N ARG A 27 5.81 3.08 2.16
CA ARG A 27 7.16 3.46 1.74
C ARG A 27 7.88 2.22 1.27
N VAL A 28 8.27 2.23 0.00
CA VAL A 28 9.08 1.20 -0.62
C VAL A 28 10.43 1.76 -0.98
N GLU A 29 11.45 0.91 -0.89
CA GLU A 29 12.78 1.22 -1.37
C GLU A 29 12.85 0.83 -2.85
N ILE A 30 13.17 1.80 -3.70
CA ILE A 30 13.32 1.61 -5.14
C ILE A 30 14.74 1.96 -5.56
N THR A 31 15.19 1.40 -6.68
CA THR A 31 16.48 1.76 -7.28
C THR A 31 16.49 3.24 -7.66
N CYS A 32 17.59 3.92 -7.36
CA CYS A 32 17.78 5.31 -7.75
C CYS A 32 17.87 5.41 -9.28
N SER A 33 17.01 6.24 -9.89
CA SER A 33 16.98 6.42 -11.34
C SER A 33 18.18 7.20 -11.89
N GLU A 34 18.78 8.05 -11.08
CA GLU A 34 19.86 8.94 -11.52
C GLU A 34 21.20 8.21 -11.67
N CYS A 35 21.42 7.18 -10.87
CA CYS A 35 22.66 6.39 -10.86
C CYS A 35 22.40 4.92 -11.21
N GLU A 36 21.17 4.59 -11.61
CA GLU A 36 20.73 3.22 -11.92
C GLU A 36 21.03 2.18 -10.82
N GLY A 37 21.21 2.65 -9.58
CA GLY A 37 21.54 1.82 -8.43
C GLY A 37 23.02 1.63 -8.13
N ASP A 38 23.93 2.24 -8.90
CA ASP A 38 25.37 2.14 -8.65
C ASP A 38 25.81 2.99 -7.43
N GLY A 39 24.99 3.97 -7.03
CA GLY A 39 25.25 4.88 -5.90
C GLY A 39 26.40 5.86 -6.16
N LEU A 40 27.08 5.75 -7.30
CA LEU A 40 28.20 6.60 -7.61
C LEU A 40 27.70 7.89 -8.24
N GLY A 41 28.39 8.96 -7.88
CA GLY A 41 28.29 10.19 -8.64
C GLY A 41 29.02 10.01 -9.97
N PRO A 42 29.38 11.08 -10.65
CA PRO A 42 30.15 11.14 -11.91
C PRO A 42 31.41 10.29 -12.18
N ALA A 43 31.66 9.22 -11.44
CA ALA A 43 32.50 8.11 -11.86
C ALA A 43 31.76 7.07 -12.73
N SER A 44 30.43 7.15 -12.85
CA SER A 44 29.66 6.44 -13.88
C SER A 44 29.96 7.05 -15.26
N PRO A 45 30.10 6.27 -16.35
CA PRO A 45 30.46 6.79 -17.69
C PRO A 45 29.46 7.81 -18.29
N HIS A 46 28.41 8.19 -17.54
CA HIS A 46 27.30 9.04 -17.96
C HIS A 46 27.14 10.34 -17.15
N CYS A 47 28.00 10.68 -16.18
CA CYS A 47 27.91 11.94 -15.44
C CYS A 47 29.32 12.54 -15.21
N GLU A 48 29.50 13.88 -15.21
CA GLU A 48 30.78 14.59 -14.95
C GLU A 48 30.71 15.37 -13.59
N GLY A 49 31.63 15.15 -12.62
CA GLY A 49 31.57 15.70 -11.23
C GLY A 49 31.90 14.75 -10.03
N GLU A 50 31.19 14.83 -8.89
CA GLU A 50 31.52 14.23 -7.56
C GLU A 50 31.51 12.68 -7.43
N SER A 51 32.05 12.11 -6.34
CA SER A 51 32.21 10.65 -6.17
C SER A 51 30.91 9.89 -5.79
N THR A 52 29.87 10.58 -5.31
CA THR A 52 28.63 9.96 -4.81
C THR A 52 27.40 10.60 -5.43
N CYS A 53 26.37 9.81 -5.70
CA CYS A 53 25.11 10.31 -6.27
C CYS A 53 24.36 11.16 -5.24
N GLU A 54 24.10 12.43 -5.57
CA GLU A 54 23.44 13.39 -4.66
C GLU A 54 22.00 12.95 -4.30
N GLN A 55 21.28 12.35 -5.25
CA GLN A 55 19.87 11.98 -5.08
C GLN A 55 19.67 10.83 -4.07
N CYS A 56 20.56 9.85 -4.06
CA CYS A 56 20.50 8.73 -3.12
C CYS A 56 21.54 8.82 -2.00
N GLY A 57 22.38 9.86 -2.00
CA GLY A 57 23.47 10.01 -1.02
C GLY A 57 24.47 8.86 -1.04
N GLY A 58 24.61 8.17 -2.17
CA GLY A 58 25.51 7.02 -2.30
C GLY A 58 24.92 5.64 -2.06
N SER A 59 23.63 5.52 -1.70
CA SER A 59 23.02 4.21 -1.39
C SER A 59 22.66 3.38 -2.62
N GLY A 60 22.44 4.01 -3.77
CA GLY A 60 21.85 3.38 -4.96
C GLY A 60 20.32 3.18 -4.87
N THR A 61 19.69 3.54 -3.74
CA THR A 61 18.26 3.37 -3.52
C THR A 61 17.61 4.61 -2.92
N VAL A 62 16.33 4.82 -3.23
CA VAL A 62 15.55 5.94 -2.70
C VAL A 62 14.21 5.45 -2.14
N TRP A 63 13.69 6.17 -1.15
CA TRP A 63 12.39 5.88 -0.57
C TRP A 63 11.28 6.54 -1.38
N GLN A 64 10.36 5.74 -1.91
CA GLN A 64 9.18 6.22 -2.61
C GLN A 64 7.92 5.87 -1.83
N ARG A 65 6.97 6.83 -1.76
CA ARG A 65 5.61 6.54 -1.30
C ARG A 65 4.79 6.04 -2.47
N VAL A 66 4.33 4.80 -2.41
CA VAL A 66 3.45 4.20 -3.41
C VAL A 66 2.06 3.99 -2.82
N PRO A 67 0.99 4.21 -3.60
CA PRO A 67 -0.37 3.98 -3.14
C PRO A 67 -0.60 2.49 -2.93
N VAL A 68 -1.24 2.14 -1.81
CA VAL A 68 -1.60 0.74 -1.52
C VAL A 68 -2.71 0.31 -2.48
N SER A 69 -2.52 -0.83 -3.13
CA SER A 69 -3.51 -1.35 -4.09
C SER A 69 -4.85 -1.68 -3.41
N TRP A 70 -5.96 -1.50 -4.15
CA TRP A 70 -7.29 -1.89 -3.66
C TRP A 70 -7.38 -3.37 -3.25
N THR A 71 -6.67 -4.24 -3.96
CA THR A 71 -6.57 -5.66 -3.63
C THR A 71 -5.90 -5.89 -2.27
N THR A 72 -4.84 -5.16 -1.97
CA THR A 72 -4.16 -5.22 -0.67
C THR A 72 -5.06 -4.69 0.45
N ILE A 73 -5.75 -3.56 0.23
CA ILE A 73 -6.70 -2.99 1.20
C ILE A 73 -7.80 -4.01 1.54
N LYS A 74 -8.39 -4.68 0.53
CA LYS A 74 -9.38 -5.74 0.75
C LYS A 74 -8.82 -6.93 1.54
N ALA A 75 -7.58 -7.34 1.26
CA ALA A 75 -6.94 -8.43 1.98
C ALA A 75 -6.72 -8.09 3.46
N ILE A 76 -6.27 -6.87 3.77
CA ILE A 76 -6.12 -6.39 5.15
C ILE A 76 -7.48 -6.36 5.85
N TYR A 77 -8.50 -5.80 5.20
CA TYR A 77 -9.85 -5.76 5.77
C TYR A 77 -10.39 -7.16 6.08
N LYS A 78 -10.26 -8.11 5.14
CA LYS A 78 -10.67 -9.51 5.36
C LYS A 78 -9.95 -10.13 6.54
N ARG A 79 -8.62 -9.94 6.65
CA ARG A 79 -7.84 -10.45 7.79
C ARG A 79 -8.32 -9.84 9.11
N ALA A 80 -8.63 -8.55 9.13
CA ALA A 80 -9.20 -7.90 10.31
C ALA A 80 -10.57 -8.50 10.66
N THR A 81 -11.47 -8.66 9.69
CA THR A 81 -12.80 -9.25 9.96
C THR A 81 -12.71 -10.69 10.43
N ASP A 82 -11.77 -11.49 9.93
CA ASP A 82 -11.56 -12.87 10.39
C ASP A 82 -11.09 -12.91 11.86
N LEU A 83 -10.26 -11.95 12.29
CA LEU A 83 -9.81 -11.83 13.68
C LEU A 83 -10.92 -11.36 14.63
N PHE A 84 -11.84 -10.52 14.15
CA PHE A 84 -12.91 -9.92 14.94
C PHE A 84 -14.27 -10.57 14.73
N ALA A 85 -14.35 -11.66 13.96
CA ALA A 85 -15.57 -12.43 13.82
C ALA A 85 -15.95 -13.02 15.18
N PRO A 86 -17.24 -12.94 15.58
CA PRO A 86 -17.69 -13.57 16.82
C PRO A 86 -17.35 -15.05 16.78
N GLN A 87 -16.58 -15.52 17.77
CA GLN A 87 -16.35 -16.95 17.95
C GLN A 87 -17.69 -17.56 18.34
N GLU A 88 -18.20 -18.51 17.56
CA GLU A 88 -19.38 -19.27 17.98
C GLU A 88 -19.01 -20.10 19.21
N GLU A 89 -19.37 -19.60 20.39
CA GLU A 89 -19.23 -20.33 21.65
C GLU A 89 -20.12 -21.58 21.57
N ASN A 90 -19.45 -22.74 21.58
CA ASN A 90 -20.02 -24.06 21.44
C ASN A 90 -21.03 -24.32 22.59
N ARG A 91 -22.32 -24.04 22.36
CA ARG A 91 -23.41 -24.23 23.34
C ARG A 91 -23.88 -25.69 23.46
N ASP A 92 -23.21 -26.63 22.81
CA ASP A 92 -23.51 -28.07 22.88
C ASP A 92 -22.41 -28.83 23.62
N ALA A 93 -22.23 -28.52 24.90
CA ALA A 93 -21.48 -29.37 25.82
C ALA A 93 -22.11 -29.30 27.21
N THR A 94 -23.19 -30.06 27.42
CA THR A 94 -23.52 -30.62 28.74
C THR A 94 -24.14 -32.00 28.52
N PRO A 95 -23.63 -33.06 29.19
CA PRO A 95 -24.10 -34.45 29.04
C PRO A 95 -25.51 -34.69 29.59
#